data_AF-A0A954HWR2-F1
#
_entry.id   AF-A0A954HWR2-F1
#
_cell.length_a   1.000
_cell.length_b   1.000
_cell.length_c   1.000
_cell.angle_alpha   90.00
_cell.angle_beta   90.00
_cell.angle_gamma   90.00
#
_symmetry.space_group_name_H-M   'P 1'
#
loop_
_entity.id
_entity.type
_entity.pdbx_description
1 polymer ?
#
loop_
_entity_poly.entity_id
_entity_poly.type
_entity_poly.pdbx_seq_one_letter_code
_entity_poly.pdbx_strand_id
1 'polypeptide(L)'
;MGSDLVTIARFTNSAEALAAQAALNAAGIDAYADSVELVTMQWDLSNAVGGVKLQVATEDVQAAEALLNRQPTSADGQNFRETRCSDCGLALHADATECPACGWSTDDDEELPYFEEDDGSLDEPEADAWNDREAQTPNSLDGMRKFGRWFLTVSVQSTILVLGIGVCMMIAGILHDLLSDTSKLISSGGYVVLFSAAAITAILGLAKWRHGSAPDATTAPEDDRSF
;
A
#
# COMPACT_ATOMS: atom_id res chain seq x y z
N MET A 1 4.87 -10.36 -31.45
CA MET A 1 4.77 -11.65 -30.75
C MET A 1 5.05 -11.32 -29.30
N GLY A 2 4.08 -11.47 -28.40
CA GLY A 2 4.36 -11.32 -26.97
C GLY A 2 5.08 -12.58 -26.51
N SER A 3 6.34 -12.46 -26.12
CA SER A 3 7.06 -13.53 -25.44
C SER A 3 6.34 -13.80 -24.12
N ASP A 4 6.04 -15.07 -23.85
CA ASP A 4 5.45 -15.46 -22.57
C ASP A 4 6.51 -15.32 -21.49
N LEU A 5 6.20 -14.52 -20.46
CA LEU A 5 7.14 -14.18 -19.39
C LEU A 5 7.03 -15.22 -18.27
N VAL A 6 8.16 -15.83 -17.93
CA VAL A 6 8.26 -16.86 -16.89
C VAL A 6 9.06 -16.32 -15.71
N THR A 7 8.58 -16.58 -14.50
CA THR A 7 9.29 -16.20 -13.27
C THR A 7 10.40 -17.20 -12.98
N ILE A 8 11.64 -16.71 -12.93
CA ILE A 8 12.85 -17.52 -12.69
C ILE A 8 13.38 -17.41 -11.26
N ALA A 9 13.09 -16.30 -10.57
CA ALA A 9 13.53 -16.07 -9.20
C ALA A 9 12.56 -15.16 -8.44
N ARG A 10 12.62 -15.23 -7.11
CA ARG A 10 11.87 -14.38 -6.19
C ARG A 10 12.81 -13.81 -5.15
N PHE A 11 12.68 -12.52 -4.89
CA PHE A 11 13.51 -11.79 -3.93
C PHE A 11 12.64 -11.13 -2.88
N THR A 12 13.07 -11.17 -1.63
CA THR A 12 12.37 -10.50 -0.53
C THR A 12 12.61 -8.98 -0.54
N ASN A 13 13.74 -8.57 -1.11
CA ASN A 13 14.22 -7.19 -1.20
C ASN A 13 14.22 -6.69 -2.66
N SER A 14 13.74 -5.46 -2.88
CA SER A 14 13.75 -4.82 -4.19
C SER A 14 15.15 -4.53 -4.72
N ALA A 15 16.11 -4.20 -3.85
CA ALA A 15 17.48 -3.91 -4.25
C ALA A 15 18.18 -5.12 -4.88
N GLU A 16 18.00 -6.32 -4.29
CA GLU A 16 18.57 -7.56 -4.81
C GLU A 16 17.94 -7.96 -6.14
N ALA A 17 16.62 -7.80 -6.28
CA ALA A 17 15.93 -8.08 -7.53
C ALA A 17 16.41 -7.18 -8.68
N LEU A 18 16.58 -5.88 -8.41
CA LEU A 18 17.07 -4.92 -9.41
C LEU A 18 18.53 -5.18 -9.77
N ALA A 19 19.37 -5.62 -8.82
CA ALA A 19 20.74 -6.01 -9.10
C ALA A 19 20.80 -7.25 -10.03
N ALA A 20 19.96 -8.26 -9.76
CA ALA A 20 19.84 -9.45 -10.61
C ALA A 20 19.29 -9.10 -12.00
N GLN A 21 18.28 -8.23 -12.08
CA GLN A 21 17.74 -7.72 -13.35
C GLN A 21 18.81 -7.01 -14.17
N ALA A 22 19.58 -6.10 -13.55
CA ALA A 22 20.67 -5.39 -14.21
C ALA A 22 21.75 -6.34 -14.73
N ALA A 23 22.07 -7.40 -13.97
CA ALA A 23 23.04 -8.41 -14.39
C ALA A 23 22.58 -9.21 -15.61
N LEU A 24 21.31 -9.61 -15.66
CA LEU A 24 20.72 -10.30 -16.82
C LEU A 24 20.67 -9.39 -18.05
N ASN A 25 20.21 -8.14 -17.88
CA ASN A 25 20.15 -7.16 -18.96
C ASN A 25 21.55 -6.85 -19.52
N ALA A 26 22.58 -6.78 -18.67
CA ALA A 26 23.97 -6.59 -19.09
C ALA A 26 24.52 -7.79 -19.89
N ALA A 27 23.98 -8.99 -19.68
CA ALA A 27 24.29 -10.18 -20.46
C ALA A 27 23.45 -10.30 -21.75
N GLY A 28 22.60 -9.32 -22.04
CA GLY A 28 21.73 -9.29 -23.22
C GLY A 28 20.45 -10.12 -23.08
N ILE A 29 20.05 -10.49 -21.86
CA ILE A 29 18.80 -11.17 -21.56
C ILE A 29 17.81 -10.14 -21.02
N ASP A 30 16.69 -9.93 -21.72
CA ASP A 30 15.66 -8.99 -21.28
C ASP A 30 14.93 -9.53 -20.04
N ALA A 31 15.19 -8.91 -18.89
CA ALA A 31 14.62 -9.27 -17.61
C ALA A 31 13.69 -8.18 -17.05
N TYR A 32 12.60 -8.61 -16.42
CA TYR A 32 11.58 -7.76 -15.83
C TYR A 32 11.38 -8.10 -14.35
N ALA A 33 11.42 -7.10 -13.48
CA ALA A 33 11.13 -7.26 -12.06
C ALA A 33 9.70 -6.80 -11.77
N ASP A 34 8.81 -7.73 -11.40
CA ASP A 34 7.41 -7.45 -11.02
C ASP A 34 7.31 -7.20 -9.51
N SER A 35 6.38 -6.31 -9.13
CA SER A 35 6.06 -5.94 -7.74
C SER A 35 7.17 -5.19 -6.97
N VAL A 36 8.13 -4.57 -7.68
CA VAL A 36 9.22 -3.76 -7.08
C VAL A 36 8.66 -2.59 -6.27
N GLU A 37 7.75 -1.81 -6.86
CA GLU A 37 7.19 -0.61 -6.25
C GLU A 37 6.35 -0.96 -5.01
N LEU A 38 5.58 -2.05 -5.08
CA LEU A 38 4.75 -2.51 -3.97
C LEU A 38 5.60 -2.91 -2.75
N VAL A 39 6.65 -3.70 -2.97
CA VAL A 39 7.57 -4.13 -1.90
C VAL A 39 8.39 -2.97 -1.36
N THR A 40 8.75 -2.01 -2.22
CA THR A 40 9.53 -0.82 -1.81
C THR A 40 8.71 0.14 -0.94
N MET A 41 7.44 0.36 -1.28
CA MET A 41 6.59 1.27 -0.51
C MET A 41 6.08 0.67 0.80
N GLN A 42 5.85 -0.65 0.83
CA GLN A 42 5.31 -1.35 1.99
C GLN A 42 5.96 -2.72 2.13
N TRP A 43 7.04 -2.79 2.90
CA TRP A 43 7.84 -4.01 3.09
C TRP A 43 7.01 -5.20 3.61
N ASP A 44 5.98 -4.96 4.43
CA ASP A 44 5.04 -5.98 4.94
C ASP A 44 4.30 -6.75 3.83
N LEU A 45 4.08 -6.10 2.66
CA LEU A 45 3.41 -6.76 1.54
C LEU A 45 4.30 -7.77 0.81
N SER A 46 5.61 -7.79 1.05
CA SER A 46 6.54 -8.75 0.42
C SER A 46 6.10 -10.19 0.63
N ASN A 47 5.65 -10.53 1.84
CA ASN A 47 5.13 -11.87 2.15
C ASN A 47 3.78 -12.16 1.47
N ALA A 48 2.93 -11.14 1.30
CA ALA A 48 1.60 -11.30 0.70
C ALA A 48 1.67 -11.47 -0.83
N VAL A 49 2.61 -10.78 -1.50
CA VAL A 49 2.80 -10.88 -2.97
C VAL A 49 3.80 -11.96 -3.38
N GLY A 50 4.48 -12.57 -2.40
CA GLY A 50 5.47 -13.62 -2.61
C GLY A 50 6.80 -13.09 -3.15
N GLY A 51 7.19 -11.90 -2.69
CA GLY A 51 8.40 -11.17 -3.07
C GLY A 51 8.33 -10.49 -4.43
N VAL A 52 9.42 -9.83 -4.79
CA VAL A 52 9.67 -9.28 -6.13
C VAL A 52 9.99 -10.45 -7.06
N LYS A 53 9.24 -10.58 -8.16
CA LYS A 53 9.41 -11.68 -9.11
C LYS A 53 10.30 -11.24 -10.26
N LEU A 54 11.39 -11.96 -10.50
CA LEU A 54 12.22 -11.73 -11.67
C LEU A 54 11.76 -12.63 -12.80
N GLN A 55 11.43 -12.04 -13.95
CA GLN A 55 10.82 -12.68 -15.09
C GLN A 55 11.65 -12.48 -16.36
N VAL A 56 11.71 -13.49 -17.21
CA VAL A 56 12.37 -13.47 -18.53
C VAL A 56 11.48 -14.14 -19.57
N ALA A 57 11.79 -13.94 -20.85
CA ALA A 57 11.13 -14.67 -21.92
C ALA A 57 11.38 -16.18 -21.79
N THR A 58 10.38 -16.99 -22.16
CA THR A 58 10.45 -18.46 -22.04
C THR A 58 11.69 -19.05 -22.75
N GLU A 59 12.09 -18.46 -23.89
CA GLU A 59 13.30 -18.84 -24.61
C GLU A 59 14.61 -18.64 -23.83
N ASP A 60 14.66 -17.69 -22.91
CA ASP A 60 15.90 -17.28 -22.22
C ASP A 60 16.04 -17.85 -20.81
N VAL A 61 15.04 -18.60 -20.32
CA VAL A 61 15.00 -19.16 -18.95
C VAL A 61 16.30 -19.91 -18.62
N GLN A 62 16.74 -20.81 -19.50
CA GLN A 62 17.90 -21.66 -19.23
C GLN A 62 19.21 -20.85 -19.18
N ALA A 63 19.34 -19.82 -20.02
CA ALA A 63 20.50 -18.93 -20.02
C ALA A 63 20.51 -18.03 -18.78
N ALA A 64 19.34 -17.53 -18.38
CA ALA A 64 19.16 -16.68 -17.21
C ALA A 64 19.47 -17.43 -15.90
N GLU A 65 18.94 -18.65 -15.73
CA GLU A 65 19.23 -19.49 -14.56
C GLU A 65 20.72 -19.82 -14.44
N ALA A 66 21.40 -20.12 -15.56
CA ALA A 66 22.83 -20.39 -15.58
C ALA A 66 23.66 -19.17 -15.14
N LEU A 67 23.21 -17.95 -15.48
CA LEU A 67 23.84 -16.70 -15.06
C LEU A 67 23.59 -16.39 -13.59
N LEU A 68 22.35 -16.54 -13.11
CA LEU A 68 21.98 -16.29 -11.71
C LEU A 68 22.70 -17.25 -10.75
N ASN A 69 22.85 -18.52 -11.13
CA ASN A 69 23.58 -19.51 -10.33
C ASN A 69 25.10 -19.26 -10.29
N ARG A 70 25.63 -18.44 -11.19
CA ARG A 70 27.06 -18.10 -11.25
C ARG A 70 27.40 -16.86 -10.43
N GLN A 71 26.43 -15.99 -10.17
CA GLN A 71 26.59 -14.97 -9.16
C GLN A 71 26.56 -15.63 -7.79
N PRO A 72 27.52 -15.36 -6.89
CA PRO A 72 27.39 -15.78 -5.51
C PRO A 72 26.11 -15.12 -4.99
N THR A 73 25.08 -15.91 -4.75
CA THR A 73 23.92 -15.44 -4.02
C THR A 73 24.45 -14.92 -2.70
N SER A 74 24.01 -13.73 -2.28
CA SER A 74 24.42 -13.07 -1.03
C SER A 74 24.11 -13.90 0.23
N ALA A 75 23.64 -15.14 0.08
CA ALA A 75 23.44 -16.12 1.14
C ALA A 75 24.75 -16.65 1.73
N ASP A 76 25.89 -16.51 1.04
CA ASP A 76 27.20 -16.81 1.59
C ASP A 76 27.96 -15.50 1.90
N GLY A 77 27.78 -14.99 3.11
CA GLY A 77 28.51 -13.85 3.68
C GLY A 77 30.00 -14.12 3.95
N GLN A 78 30.70 -14.82 3.05
CA GLN A 78 32.08 -15.28 3.21
C GLN A 78 32.77 -15.38 1.84
N ASN A 79 32.77 -14.31 1.04
CA ASN A 79 33.81 -14.15 0.03
C ASN A 79 34.53 -12.83 0.30
N PHE A 80 35.38 -12.86 1.33
CA PHE A 80 36.51 -11.94 1.43
C PHE A 80 37.25 -12.03 0.10
N ARG A 81 37.05 -11.03 -0.77
CA ARG A 81 38.04 -10.76 -1.81
C ARG A 81 39.34 -10.60 -1.05
N GLU A 82 40.30 -11.47 -1.35
CA GLU A 82 41.65 -11.44 -0.79
C GLU A 82 42.14 -9.98 -0.76
N THR A 83 42.15 -9.38 0.44
CA THR A 83 42.53 -7.99 0.63
C THR A 83 43.99 -7.89 0.22
N ARG A 84 44.30 -7.11 -0.80
CA ARG A 84 45.69 -6.91 -1.22
C ARG A 84 46.19 -5.58 -0.68
N CYS A 85 47.43 -5.56 -0.22
CA CYS A 85 48.12 -4.35 0.16
C CYS A 85 48.15 -3.38 -1.02
N SER A 86 47.71 -2.13 -0.82
CA SER A 86 47.67 -1.11 -1.87
C SER A 86 49.07 -0.72 -2.37
N ASP A 87 50.07 -0.79 -1.51
CA ASP A 87 51.44 -0.40 -1.84
C ASP A 87 52.23 -1.50 -2.57
N CYS A 88 52.24 -2.74 -2.06
CA CYS A 88 53.07 -3.82 -2.61
C CYS A 88 52.29 -4.98 -3.26
N GLY A 89 50.97 -5.02 -3.14
CA GLY A 89 50.11 -6.05 -3.75
C GLY A 89 50.10 -7.40 -3.05
N LEU A 90 50.75 -7.54 -1.87
CA LEU A 90 50.71 -8.77 -1.07
C LEU A 90 49.28 -9.08 -0.61
N ALA A 91 48.87 -10.35 -0.70
CA ALA A 91 47.65 -10.83 -0.05
C ALA A 91 47.76 -10.70 1.47
N LEU A 92 46.84 -9.94 2.06
CA LEU A 92 46.70 -9.72 3.49
C LEU A 92 45.59 -10.59 4.05
N HIS A 93 45.72 -10.96 5.33
CA HIS A 93 44.62 -11.58 6.05
C HIS A 93 43.52 -10.54 6.32
N ALA A 94 42.29 -11.00 6.55
CA ALA A 94 41.11 -10.14 6.69
C ALA A 94 41.19 -9.14 7.86
N ASP A 95 42.02 -9.42 8.87
CA ASP A 95 42.24 -8.62 10.08
C ASP A 95 43.63 -7.97 10.13
N ALA A 96 44.41 -8.00 9.04
CA ALA A 96 45.74 -7.44 9.02
C ALA A 96 45.69 -5.91 8.90
N THR A 97 46.03 -5.21 9.99
CA THR A 97 46.17 -3.75 10.03
C THR A 97 47.48 -3.26 9.39
N GLU A 98 48.47 -4.15 9.27
CA GLU A 98 49.79 -3.87 8.72
C GLU A 98 50.22 -4.93 7.70
N CYS A 99 50.96 -4.52 6.67
CA CYS A 99 51.55 -5.40 5.68
C CYS A 99 52.94 -5.88 6.12
N PRO A 100 53.16 -7.19 6.32
CA PRO A 100 54.46 -7.71 6.76
C PRO A 100 55.57 -7.60 5.69
N ALA A 101 55.22 -7.34 4.43
CA ALA A 101 56.20 -7.24 3.34
C ALA A 101 56.74 -5.82 3.12
N CYS A 102 55.92 -4.78 3.33
CA CYS A 102 56.30 -3.40 3.02
C CYS A 102 56.09 -2.42 4.18
N GLY A 103 55.40 -2.83 5.25
CA GLY A 103 55.09 -1.97 6.38
C GLY A 103 53.94 -1.00 6.16
N TRP A 104 53.16 -1.17 5.08
CA TRP A 104 51.93 -0.39 4.88
C TRP A 104 50.91 -0.67 5.98
N SER A 105 50.40 0.37 6.64
CA SER A 105 49.35 0.28 7.66
C SER A 105 48.15 1.14 7.26
N THR A 106 46.96 0.77 7.74
CA THR A 106 45.72 1.55 7.57
C THR A 106 45.51 2.64 8.62
N ASP A 107 46.39 2.66 9.62
CA ASP A 107 46.32 3.59 10.75
C ASP A 107 46.93 4.94 10.35
N ASP A 108 46.20 5.70 9.53
CA ASP A 108 46.26 7.16 9.59
C ASP A 108 45.34 7.61 10.74
N ASP A 109 45.67 7.19 11.96
CA ASP A 109 45.19 7.81 13.18
C ASP A 109 45.99 9.12 13.36
N GLU A 110 45.80 10.08 12.45
CA GLU A 110 45.92 11.47 12.89
C GLU A 110 44.87 11.61 13.98
N GLU A 111 45.32 11.59 15.25
CA GLU A 111 44.58 12.10 16.39
C GLU A 111 44.11 13.51 15.99
N LEU A 112 42.93 13.58 15.38
CA LEU A 112 42.22 14.82 15.20
C LEU A 112 42.16 15.42 16.59
N PRO A 113 42.62 16.66 16.79
CA PRO A 113 42.59 17.28 18.09
C PRO A 113 41.15 17.16 18.59
N TYR A 114 41.00 16.38 19.67
CA TYR A 114 39.75 16.25 20.39
C TYR A 114 39.36 17.68 20.75
N PHE A 115 38.43 18.25 20.00
CA PHE A 115 37.77 19.47 20.41
C PHE A 115 37.15 19.09 21.75
N GLU A 116 37.64 19.69 22.84
CA GLU A 116 36.89 19.68 24.09
C GLU A 116 35.51 20.23 23.73
N GLU A 117 34.52 19.33 23.68
CA GLU A 117 33.13 19.68 23.56
C GLU A 117 32.83 20.52 24.80
N ASP A 118 32.76 21.84 24.58
CA ASP A 118 32.20 22.79 25.52
C ASP A 118 30.88 22.19 26.00
N ASP A 119 30.86 21.76 27.26
CA ASP A 119 29.70 21.24 27.97
C ASP A 119 28.77 22.40 28.30
N GLY A 120 28.45 23.20 27.27
CA GLY A 120 27.28 24.04 27.26
C GLY A 120 26.10 23.13 27.51
N SER A 121 25.67 23.12 28.77
CA SER A 121 24.48 22.47 29.30
C SER A 121 23.28 22.86 28.42
N LEU A 122 23.09 22.11 27.34
CA LEU A 122 21.84 22.04 26.64
C LEU A 122 20.99 21.13 27.51
N ASP A 123 20.08 21.74 28.27
CA ASP A 123 19.03 21.03 28.99
C ASP A 123 18.48 19.95 28.05
N GLU A 124 18.73 18.68 28.39
CA GLU A 124 18.23 17.55 27.62
C GLU A 124 16.70 17.73 27.52
N PRO A 125 16.12 17.85 26.31
CA PRO A 125 14.69 17.93 26.18
C PRO A 125 14.10 16.64 26.75
N GLU A 126 13.21 16.80 27.73
CA GLU A 126 12.60 15.73 28.50
C GLU A 126 12.14 14.58 27.57
N ALA A 127 12.53 13.35 27.92
CA ALA A 127 12.33 12.15 27.11
C ALA A 127 10.85 11.77 26.88
N ASP A 128 9.92 12.50 27.50
CA ASP A 128 8.48 12.39 27.31
C ASP A 128 7.98 13.08 26.02
N ALA A 129 8.71 14.04 25.46
CA ALA A 129 8.34 14.69 24.19
C ALA A 129 8.37 13.74 22.96
N TRP A 130 9.13 12.65 23.04
CA TRP A 130 9.17 11.64 21.97
C TRP A 130 7.90 10.77 21.93
N ASN A 131 7.30 10.46 23.09
CA ASN A 131 6.09 9.63 23.16
C ASN A 131 4.87 10.33 22.55
N ASP A 132 4.77 11.65 22.65
CA ASP A 132 3.66 12.42 22.07
C ASP A 132 3.71 12.47 20.53
N ARG A 133 4.91 12.34 19.94
CA ARG A 133 5.09 12.34 18.49
C ARG A 133 4.73 10.99 17.86
N GLU A 134 4.93 9.88 18.58
CA GLU A 134 4.52 8.54 18.15
C GLU A 134 3.00 8.33 18.17
N ALA A 135 2.29 8.99 19.10
CA ALA A 135 0.83 8.96 19.18
C ALA A 135 0.13 9.57 17.93
N GLN A 136 0.85 10.37 17.13
CA GLN A 136 0.34 10.99 15.90
C GLN A 136 0.63 10.18 14.63
N THR A 137 1.26 9.00 14.74
CA THR A 137 1.47 8.15 13.57
C THR A 137 0.16 7.44 13.15
N PRO A 138 -0.14 7.34 11.85
CA PRO A 138 -1.40 6.78 11.34
C PRO A 138 -1.58 5.27 11.61
N ASN A 139 -0.59 4.62 12.22
CA ASN A 139 -0.57 3.19 12.50
C ASN A 139 -1.13 2.84 13.90
N SER A 140 -1.65 3.84 14.62
CA SER A 140 -2.36 3.63 15.88
C SER A 140 -3.57 2.70 15.70
N LEU A 141 -3.72 1.71 16.59
CA LEU A 141 -4.89 0.80 16.64
C LEU A 141 -6.23 1.56 16.75
N ASP A 142 -6.23 2.77 17.31
CA ASP A 142 -7.42 3.65 17.33
C ASP A 142 -7.72 4.21 15.93
N GLY A 143 -6.68 4.53 15.15
CA GLY A 143 -6.79 4.88 13.74
C GLY A 143 -7.41 3.76 12.91
N MET A 144 -6.98 2.52 13.14
CA MET A 144 -7.55 1.35 12.44
C MET A 144 -9.03 1.10 12.80
N ARG A 145 -9.43 1.33 14.06
CA ARG A 145 -10.85 1.23 14.47
C ARG A 145 -11.72 2.32 13.83
N LYS A 146 -11.22 3.55 13.72
CA LYS A 146 -11.89 4.66 13.03
C LYS A 146 -12.02 4.39 11.53
N PHE A 147 -10.96 3.90 10.90
CA PHE A 147 -10.95 3.53 9.49
C PHE A 147 -11.93 2.39 9.19
N GLY A 148 -11.96 1.35 10.04
CA GLY A 148 -12.92 0.24 9.93
C GLY A 148 -14.38 0.68 10.03
N ARG A 149 -14.71 1.58 10.98
CA ARG A 149 -16.05 2.17 11.09
C ARG A 149 -16.43 2.97 9.84
N TRP A 150 -15.52 3.77 9.32
CA TRP A 150 -15.75 4.54 8.10
C TRP A 150 -16.01 3.61 6.89
N PHE A 151 -15.18 2.58 6.71
CA PHE A 151 -15.36 1.59 5.64
C PHE A 151 -16.69 0.83 5.72
N LEU A 152 -17.09 0.40 6.92
CA LEU A 152 -18.40 -0.24 7.14
C LEU A 152 -19.55 0.69 6.76
N THR A 153 -19.48 1.98 7.13
CA THR A 153 -20.54 2.94 6.78
C THR A 153 -20.65 3.20 5.29
N VAL A 154 -19.52 3.33 4.58
CA VAL A 154 -19.49 3.54 3.12
C VAL A 154 -19.99 2.29 2.37
N SER A 155 -19.61 1.10 2.84
CA SER A 155 -20.04 -0.17 2.27
C SER A 155 -21.56 -0.38 2.43
N VAL A 156 -22.10 -0.16 3.62
CA VAL A 156 -23.55 -0.27 3.89
C VAL A 156 -24.35 0.75 3.09
N GLN A 157 -23.87 1.99 2.97
CA GLN A 157 -24.56 3.01 2.17
C GLN A 157 -24.59 2.65 0.68
N SER A 158 -23.51 2.07 0.17
CA SER A 158 -23.42 1.65 -1.23
C SER A 158 -24.36 0.48 -1.53
N THR A 159 -24.47 -0.51 -0.64
CA THR A 159 -25.40 -1.63 -0.83
C THR A 159 -26.86 -1.19 -0.75
N ILE A 160 -27.20 -0.26 0.15
CA ILE A 160 -28.55 0.32 0.23
C ILE A 160 -28.90 1.05 -1.07
N LEU A 161 -27.97 1.85 -1.64
CA LEU A 161 -28.19 2.54 -2.90
C LEU A 161 -28.42 1.57 -4.07
N VAL A 162 -27.61 0.52 -4.18
CA VAL A 162 -27.75 -0.49 -5.25
C VAL A 162 -29.09 -1.23 -5.14
N LEU A 163 -29.48 -1.65 -3.93
CA LEU A 163 -30.77 -2.29 -3.70
C LEU A 163 -31.94 -1.34 -4.00
N GLY A 164 -31.84 -0.08 -3.61
CA GLY A 164 -32.85 0.95 -3.88
C GLY A 164 -33.05 1.17 -5.38
N ILE A 165 -31.97 1.30 -6.15
CA ILE A 165 -32.03 1.46 -7.62
C ILE A 165 -32.67 0.22 -8.27
N GLY A 166 -32.30 -0.99 -7.83
CA GLY A 166 -32.89 -2.23 -8.34
C GLY A 166 -34.40 -2.33 -8.10
N VAL A 167 -34.86 -1.99 -6.89
CA VAL A 167 -36.29 -1.96 -6.56
C VAL A 167 -37.04 -0.92 -7.40
N CYS A 168 -36.46 0.27 -7.59
CA CYS A 168 -37.05 1.30 -8.44
C CYS A 168 -37.19 0.85 -9.90
N MET A 169 -36.17 0.20 -10.47
CA MET A 169 -36.24 -0.33 -11.83
C MET A 169 -37.29 -1.44 -11.96
N MET A 170 -37.42 -2.30 -10.94
CA MET A 170 -38.45 -3.35 -10.93
C MET A 170 -39.86 -2.75 -10.92
N ILE A 171 -40.11 -1.75 -10.08
CA ILE A 171 -41.40 -1.06 -10.01
C ILE A 171 -41.69 -0.32 -11.32
N ALA A 172 -40.70 0.36 -11.89
CA ALA A 172 -40.83 1.04 -13.18
C ALA A 172 -41.16 0.05 -14.31
N GLY A 173 -40.55 -1.14 -14.31
CA GLY A 173 -40.85 -2.21 -15.25
C GLY A 173 -42.30 -2.72 -15.12
N ILE A 174 -42.75 -3.01 -13.90
CA ILE A 174 -44.13 -3.44 -13.63
C ILE A 174 -45.12 -2.34 -14.04
N LEU A 175 -44.82 -1.08 -13.74
CA LEU A 175 -45.66 0.05 -14.11
C LEU A 175 -45.72 0.24 -15.63
N HIS A 176 -44.59 0.09 -16.32
CA HIS A 176 -44.54 0.13 -17.77
C HIS A 176 -45.38 -0.99 -18.40
N ASP A 177 -45.29 -2.21 -17.86
CA ASP A 177 -46.04 -3.36 -18.35
C ASP A 177 -47.56 -3.16 -18.15
N LEU A 178 -47.97 -2.70 -16.96
CA LEU A 178 -49.35 -2.31 -16.67
C LEU A 178 -49.85 -1.19 -17.58
N LEU A 179 -49.05 -0.14 -17.80
CA LEU A 179 -49.40 0.95 -18.72
C LEU A 179 -49.48 0.45 -20.17
N SER A 180 -48.62 -0.48 -20.58
CA SER A 180 -48.64 -1.06 -21.93
C SER A 180 -49.93 -1.85 -22.18
N ASP A 181 -50.42 -2.61 -21.19
CA ASP A 181 -51.69 -3.33 -21.30
C ASP A 181 -52.91 -2.41 -21.21
N THR A 182 -52.79 -1.26 -20.56
CA THR A 182 -53.88 -0.28 -20.54
C THR A 182 -54.17 0.38 -21.89
N SER A 183 -53.20 0.36 -22.82
CA SER A 183 -53.44 0.74 -24.21
C SER A 183 -54.48 -0.14 -24.91
N LYS A 184 -54.67 -1.39 -24.46
CA LYS A 184 -55.72 -2.30 -24.95
C LYS A 184 -57.09 -2.05 -24.29
N LEU A 185 -57.11 -1.46 -23.09
CA LEU A 185 -58.32 -1.16 -22.31
C LEU A 185 -58.92 0.24 -22.59
N ILE A 186 -58.19 1.12 -23.27
CA ILE A 186 -58.72 2.43 -23.75
C ILE A 186 -59.83 2.24 -24.80
N SER A 187 -60.02 1.03 -25.36
CA SER A 187 -61.19 0.67 -26.17
C SER A 187 -62.49 0.46 -25.35
N SER A 188 -62.45 0.43 -24.00
CA SER A 188 -63.61 0.10 -23.16
C SER A 188 -63.75 1.00 -21.92
N GLY A 189 -63.86 2.32 -22.11
CA GLY A 189 -64.68 3.24 -21.28
C GLY A 189 -64.60 3.26 -19.73
N GLY A 190 -63.57 2.72 -19.06
CA GLY A 190 -63.56 2.50 -17.60
C GLY A 190 -62.67 3.41 -16.74
N TYR A 191 -62.13 4.51 -17.28
CA TYR A 191 -60.90 5.12 -16.73
C TYR A 191 -61.03 6.19 -15.62
N VAL A 192 -62.24 6.61 -15.24
CA VAL A 192 -62.38 7.80 -14.36
C VAL A 192 -62.22 7.50 -12.86
N VAL A 193 -62.30 6.23 -12.42
CA VAL A 193 -62.42 5.91 -10.99
C VAL A 193 -61.09 5.50 -10.31
N LEU A 194 -60.10 4.98 -11.04
CA LEU A 194 -58.87 4.45 -10.43
C LEU A 194 -57.79 5.51 -10.18
N PHE A 195 -57.72 6.57 -11.00
CA PHE A 195 -56.69 7.61 -10.83
C PHE A 195 -56.95 8.53 -9.62
N SER A 196 -58.20 8.68 -9.18
CA SER A 196 -58.53 9.50 -8.01
C SER A 196 -58.09 8.86 -6.70
N ALA A 197 -58.21 7.53 -6.55
CA ALA A 197 -57.82 6.82 -5.34
C ALA A 197 -56.30 6.82 -5.11
N ALA A 198 -55.50 6.65 -6.17
CA ALA A 198 -54.03 6.66 -6.05
C ALA A 198 -53.50 8.07 -5.76
N ALA A 199 -54.07 9.10 -6.39
CA ALA A 199 -53.68 10.50 -6.16
C ALA A 199 -53.98 10.96 -4.72
N ILE A 200 -55.14 10.58 -4.17
CA ILE A 200 -55.52 10.92 -2.79
C ILE A 200 -54.55 10.26 -1.78
N THR A 201 -54.14 9.02 -2.04
CA THR A 201 -53.22 8.29 -1.15
C THR A 201 -51.80 8.89 -1.16
N ALA A 202 -51.32 9.35 -2.32
CA ALA A 202 -50.01 10.02 -2.44
C ALA A 202 -49.97 11.39 -1.75
N ILE A 203 -51.05 12.17 -1.84
CA ILE A 203 -51.13 13.49 -1.19
C ILE A 203 -51.17 13.35 0.34
N LEU A 204 -51.88 12.36 0.87
CA LEU A 204 -51.94 12.11 2.32
C LEU A 204 -50.61 11.56 2.89
N GLY A 205 -49.85 10.79 2.10
CA GLY A 205 -48.52 10.30 2.50
C GLY A 205 -47.48 11.42 2.66
N LEU A 206 -47.49 12.42 1.77
CA LEU A 206 -46.55 13.55 1.82
C LEU A 206 -46.84 14.53 2.96
N ALA A 207 -48.10 14.68 3.37
CA ALA A 207 -48.48 15.55 4.48
C ALA A 207 -47.96 15.06 5.84
N LYS A 208 -47.81 13.74 6.02
CA LYS A 208 -47.36 13.14 7.29
C LYS A 208 -45.84 13.23 7.51
N TRP A 209 -45.06 13.38 6.43
CA TRP A 209 -43.60 13.48 6.52
C TRP A 209 -43.09 14.87 6.92
N ARG A 210 -43.83 15.94 6.58
CA ARG A 210 -43.37 17.33 6.82
C ARG A 210 -43.43 17.77 8.30
N HIS A 211 -44.10 17.04 9.18
CA HIS A 211 -44.31 17.45 10.57
C HIS A 211 -43.48 16.72 11.63
N GLY A 212 -42.62 15.77 11.26
CA GLY A 212 -41.82 15.03 12.23
C GLY A 212 -40.34 15.07 11.89
N SER A 213 -39.55 15.67 12.79
CA SER A 213 -38.09 15.53 12.99
C SER A 213 -37.26 16.78 12.66
N ALA A 214 -37.30 17.78 13.55
CA ALA A 214 -36.15 18.64 13.79
C ALA A 214 -35.55 18.23 15.15
N PRO A 215 -34.32 17.67 15.20
CA PRO A 215 -33.61 17.52 16.46
C PRO A 215 -32.94 18.85 16.85
N ASP A 216 -33.26 19.33 18.04
CA ASP A 216 -32.60 20.45 18.73
C ASP A 216 -31.10 20.18 18.86
N ALA A 217 -30.30 21.13 18.36
CA ALA A 217 -28.84 21.12 18.47
C ALA A 217 -28.38 22.25 19.39
N THR A 218 -28.51 22.05 20.71
CA THR A 218 -27.79 22.87 21.71
C THR A 218 -27.60 22.09 23.00
N THR A 219 -26.45 21.40 23.13
CA THR A 219 -25.71 21.23 24.40
C THR A 219 -24.27 20.80 24.07
N ALA A 220 -23.35 21.75 24.07
CA ALA A 220 -21.92 21.48 24.18
C ALA A 220 -21.53 21.71 25.65
N PRO A 221 -20.84 20.78 26.34
CA PRO A 221 -20.25 21.07 27.64
C PRO A 221 -18.92 21.83 27.49
N GLU A 222 -18.80 22.91 28.25
CA GLU A 222 -17.60 23.72 28.49
C GLU A 222 -16.41 22.87 28.94
N ASP A 223 -15.26 23.13 28.32
CA ASP A 223 -13.94 22.58 28.65
C ASP A 223 -13.34 23.43 29.78
N ASP A 224 -13.31 22.85 30.96
CA ASP A 224 -12.73 23.41 32.18
C ASP A 224 -11.30 22.87 32.30
N ARG A 225 -10.32 23.62 31.76
CA ARG A 225 -8.89 23.38 32.00
C ARG A 225 -8.19 24.65 32.44
N SER A 226 -7.98 24.67 33.74
CA SER A 226 -7.12 25.57 34.50
C SER A 226 -5.66 25.39 34.07
N PHE A 227 -5.00 26.51 33.76
CA PHE A 227 -3.57 26.75 33.88
C PHE A 227 -3.39 28.11 34.58
#